data_AF-A0A543EHF4-F1
#
_entry.id   AF-A0A543EHF4-F1
#
_cell.length_a   1.000
_cell.length_b   1.000
_cell.length_c   1.000
_cell.angle_alpha   90.00
_cell.angle_beta   90.00
_cell.angle_gamma   90.00
#
_symmetry.space_group_name_H-M   'P 1'
#
loop_
_entity.id
_entity.type
_entity.pdbx_description
1 polymer ?
#
loop_
_entity_poly.entity_id
_entity_poly.type
_entity_poly.pdbx_seq_one_letter_code
_entity_poly.pdbx_strand_id
1 'polypeptide(L)'
;MEYLTKDDLCEFKKELFHELHKIFVENSKTLDKNENEWDWLRSKAIRKLLAISPATLQNLRIGGKIRYKKILGSYYYNKKDLELLFKTE
;
A
#
# COMPACT_ATOMS: atom_id res chain seq x y z
N MET A 1 -45.20 -28.09 -7.66
CA MET A 1 -43.73 -28.15 -7.62
C MET A 1 -43.24 -26.99 -8.45
N GLU A 2 -42.44 -26.12 -7.86
CA GLU A 2 -41.80 -25.03 -8.58
C GLU A 2 -40.64 -25.64 -9.38
N TYR A 3 -40.72 -25.54 -10.71
CA TYR A 3 -39.74 -26.15 -11.59
C TYR A 3 -38.60 -25.17 -11.79
N LEU A 4 -37.39 -25.59 -11.47
CA LEU A 4 -36.18 -24.81 -11.70
C LEU A 4 -36.07 -24.49 -13.20
N THR A 5 -36.14 -23.20 -13.54
CA THR A 5 -36.04 -22.73 -14.92
C THR A 5 -34.59 -22.40 -15.28
N LYS A 6 -34.30 -22.29 -16.58
CA LYS A 6 -32.98 -21.87 -17.05
C LYS A 6 -32.68 -20.41 -16.69
N ASP A 7 -33.71 -19.59 -16.53
CA ASP A 7 -33.56 -18.18 -16.14
C ASP A 7 -33.12 -18.06 -14.69
N ASP A 8 -33.65 -18.88 -13.78
CA ASP A 8 -33.22 -18.94 -12.37
C ASP A 8 -31.72 -19.27 -12.26
N LEU A 9 -31.22 -20.18 -13.09
CA LEU A 9 -29.79 -20.53 -13.14
C LEU A 9 -28.93 -19.37 -13.70
N CYS A 10 -29.48 -18.58 -14.62
CA CYS A 10 -28.79 -17.43 -15.21
C CYS A 10 -28.70 -16.28 -14.20
N GLU A 11 -29.77 -16.06 -13.44
CA GLU A 11 -29.82 -15.09 -12.35
C GLU A 11 -28.86 -15.47 -11.22
N PHE A 12 -28.91 -16.73 -10.77
CA PHE A 12 -27.98 -17.26 -9.78
C PHE A 12 -26.51 -17.12 -10.21
N LYS A 13 -26.20 -17.42 -11.49
CA LYS A 13 -24.86 -17.22 -12.04
C LYS A 13 -24.42 -15.76 -11.92
N LYS A 14 -25.28 -14.80 -12.29
CA LYS A 14 -24.95 -13.37 -12.24
C LYS A 14 -24.73 -12.90 -10.81
N GLU A 15 -25.59 -13.30 -9.88
CA GLU A 15 -25.46 -12.97 -8.45
C GLU A 15 -24.17 -13.55 -7.87
N LEU A 16 -23.87 -14.81 -8.15
CA LEU A 16 -22.65 -15.47 -7.71
C LEU A 16 -21.39 -14.75 -8.19
N PHE A 17 -21.32 -14.39 -9.48
CA PHE A 17 -20.18 -13.64 -10.01
C PHE A 17 -20.09 -12.22 -9.43
N HIS A 18 -21.22 -11.57 -9.16
CA HIS A 18 -21.25 -10.25 -8.51
C HIS A 18 -20.70 -10.31 -7.08
N GLU A 19 -21.13 -11.30 -6.28
CA GLU A 19 -20.64 -11.48 -4.92
C GLU A 19 -19.16 -11.87 -4.89
N LEU A 20 -18.71 -12.78 -5.77
CA LEU A 20 -17.30 -13.14 -5.90
C LEU A 20 -16.44 -11.92 -6.26
N HIS A 21 -16.90 -11.09 -7.21
CA HIS A 21 -16.20 -9.88 -7.59
C HIS A 21 -16.16 -8.86 -6.44
N LYS A 22 -17.26 -8.72 -5.67
CA LYS A 22 -17.31 -7.87 -4.49
C LYS A 22 -16.30 -8.32 -3.44
N ILE A 23 -16.24 -9.62 -3.14
CA ILE A 23 -15.25 -10.19 -2.20
C ILE A 23 -13.82 -9.92 -2.70
N PHE A 24 -13.56 -10.07 -3.99
CA PHE A 24 -12.23 -9.81 -4.56
C PHE A 24 -11.83 -8.34 -4.48
N VAL A 25 -12.75 -7.42 -4.76
CA VAL A 25 -12.52 -5.96 -4.69
C VAL A 25 -12.45 -5.48 -3.23
N GLU A 26 -13.23 -6.07 -2.33
CA GLU A 26 -13.18 -5.74 -0.91
C GLU A 26 -11.89 -6.26 -0.27
N ASN A 27 -11.41 -7.43 -0.71
CA ASN A 27 -10.07 -7.92 -0.37
C ASN A 27 -8.94 -7.11 -1.05
N SER A 28 -9.15 -6.52 -2.22
CA SER A 28 -8.16 -5.59 -2.79
C SER A 28 -8.14 -4.25 -2.04
N LYS A 29 -9.29 -3.79 -1.52
CA LYS A 29 -9.35 -2.64 -0.61
C LYS A 29 -8.73 -2.91 0.77
N THR A 30 -8.71 -4.16 1.24
CA THR A 30 -7.93 -4.53 2.44
C THR A 30 -6.44 -4.68 2.15
N LEU A 31 -6.05 -5.00 0.90
CA LEU A 31 -4.66 -4.89 0.45
C LEU A 31 -4.19 -3.44 0.32
N ASP A 32 -5.06 -2.50 -0.07
CA ASP A 32 -4.77 -1.05 0.05
C ASP A 32 -4.77 -0.56 1.50
N LYS A 33 -5.45 -1.25 2.43
CA LYS A 33 -5.30 -1.01 3.89
C LYS A 33 -4.01 -1.58 4.49
N ASN A 34 -3.14 -2.21 3.69
CA ASN A 34 -1.73 -2.38 4.05
C ASN A 34 -0.90 -1.12 3.76
N GLU A 35 -1.55 0.02 3.57
CA GLU A 35 -0.93 1.35 3.63
C GLU A 35 -0.25 1.68 4.97
N ASN A 36 -0.30 0.81 5.99
CA ASN A 36 0.18 1.13 7.34
C ASN A 36 1.20 0.14 7.94
N GLU A 37 1.47 -1.03 7.34
CA GLU A 37 2.40 -2.01 7.95
C GLU A 37 3.85 -1.92 7.46
N TRP A 38 4.10 -1.36 6.27
CA TRP A 38 5.46 -1.11 5.75
C TRP A 38 5.84 0.36 5.70
N ASP A 39 5.21 1.18 6.53
CA ASP A 39 5.42 2.63 6.51
C ASP A 39 6.85 3.02 6.90
N TRP A 40 7.58 2.19 7.64
CA TRP A 40 8.91 2.51 8.16
C TRP A 40 10.02 1.72 7.46
N LEU A 41 10.69 2.35 6.49
CA LEU A 41 11.77 1.72 5.72
C LEU A 41 13.15 2.08 6.30
N ARG A 42 14.06 1.11 6.32
CA ARG A 42 15.47 1.34 6.69
C ARG A 42 16.18 2.19 5.65
N SER A 43 17.22 2.92 6.08
CA SER A 43 18.08 3.75 5.20
C SER A 43 18.57 3.03 3.93
N LYS A 44 18.83 1.72 3.99
CA LYS A 44 19.30 0.93 2.83
C LYS A 44 18.21 0.76 1.76
N ALA A 45 16.97 0.54 2.17
CA ALA A 45 15.84 0.35 1.26
C ALA A 45 15.48 1.67 0.56
N ILE A 46 15.42 2.77 1.32
CA ILE A 46 15.07 4.10 0.78
C ILE A 46 16.09 4.59 -0.24
N ARG A 47 17.39 4.44 0.05
CA ARG A 47 18.44 4.83 -0.89
C ARG A 47 18.34 4.07 -2.20
N LYS A 48 17.93 2.81 -2.17
CA LYS A 48 17.67 2.02 -3.38
C LYS A 48 16.41 2.46 -4.10
N LEU A 49 15.33 2.73 -3.36
CA LEU A 49 14.03 3.10 -3.90
C LEU A 49 14.09 4.46 -4.63
N LEU A 50 14.76 5.44 -4.04
CA LEU A 50 14.81 6.82 -4.54
C LEU A 50 16.12 7.15 -5.26
N ALA A 51 17.01 6.17 -5.41
CA ALA A 51 18.35 6.35 -5.99
C ALA A 51 19.17 7.50 -5.37
N ILE A 52 18.98 7.79 -4.07
CA ILE A 52 19.65 8.90 -3.37
C ILE A 52 20.90 8.46 -2.61
N SER A 53 21.84 9.41 -2.45
CA SER A 53 23.05 9.21 -1.65
C SER A 53 22.75 9.13 -0.14
N PRO A 54 23.64 8.53 0.68
CA PRO A 54 23.53 8.57 2.14
C PRO A 54 23.50 10.00 2.71
N ALA A 55 24.29 10.91 2.13
CA ALA A 55 24.34 12.31 2.54
C ALA A 55 23.00 13.01 2.28
N THR A 56 22.36 12.75 1.13
CA THR A 56 21.04 13.29 0.79
C THR A 56 19.98 12.84 1.82
N LEU A 57 19.93 11.54 2.12
CA LEU A 57 18.97 11.02 3.11
C LEU A 57 19.23 11.59 4.52
N GLN A 58 20.50 11.80 4.87
CA GLN A 58 20.87 12.47 6.12
C GLN A 58 20.43 13.94 6.15
N ASN A 59 20.59 14.68 5.06
CA ASN A 59 20.15 16.08 4.95
C ASN A 59 18.63 16.19 5.08
N LEU A 60 17.87 15.29 4.43
CA LEU A 60 16.41 15.23 4.57
C LEU A 60 15.98 14.98 6.03
N ARG A 61 16.71 14.10 6.73
CA ARG A 61 16.48 13.82 8.16
C ARG A 61 16.77 15.02 9.04
N ILE A 62 17.95 15.63 8.89
CA ILE A 62 18.40 16.76 9.72
C ILE A 62 17.53 17.99 9.45
N GLY A 63 17.15 18.21 8.19
CA GLY A 63 16.27 19.30 7.77
C GLY A 63 14.79 19.11 8.12
N GLY A 64 14.41 18.02 8.82
CA GLY A 64 13.05 17.78 9.28
C GLY A 64 12.02 17.59 8.16
N LYS A 65 12.47 17.28 6.93
CA LYS A 65 11.60 17.10 5.76
C LYS A 65 10.86 15.76 5.76
N ILE A 66 11.42 14.77 6.47
CA ILE A 66 10.86 13.42 6.57
C ILE A 66 10.80 12.96 8.02
N ARG A 67 9.72 12.27 8.40
CA ARG A 67 9.63 11.65 9.72
C ARG A 67 10.59 10.47 9.80
N TYR A 68 11.26 10.34 10.95
CA TYR A 68 12.19 9.25 11.21
C TYR A 68 12.01 8.66 12.61
N LYS A 69 12.43 7.40 12.76
CA LYS A 69 12.55 6.69 14.04
C LYS A 69 13.95 6.09 14.16
N LYS A 70 14.54 6.18 15.35
CA LYS A 70 15.81 5.50 15.66
C LYS A 70 15.52 4.30 16.55
N ILE A 71 15.81 3.11 16.05
CA ILE A 71 15.59 1.83 16.75
C ILE A 71 16.91 1.07 16.74
N LEU A 72 17.46 0.79 17.93
CA LEU A 72 18.71 0.03 18.09
C LEU A 72 19.87 0.55 17.20
N GLY A 73 20.05 1.87 17.14
CA GLY A 73 21.09 2.51 16.33
C GLY A 73 20.79 2.62 14.83
N SER A 74 19.73 1.98 14.33
CA SER A 74 19.30 2.08 12.93
C SER A 74 18.19 3.12 12.74
N TYR A 75 18.28 3.87 11.64
CA TYR A 75 17.23 4.82 11.25
C TYR A 75 16.21 4.18 10.30
N TYR A 76 14.96 4.51 10.57
CA TYR A 76 13.80 4.14 9.80
C TYR A 76 13.07 5.43 9.41
N TYR A 77 12.49 5.47 8.22
CA TYR A 77 11.81 6.67 7.72
C TYR A 77 10.46 6.31 7.14
N ASN A 78 9.55 7.27 7.19
CA ASN A 78 8.23 7.11 6.61
C ASN A 78 8.29 7.12 5.07
N LYS A 79 7.77 6.07 4.43
CA LYS A 79 7.77 5.92 2.96
C LYS A 79 6.89 6.97 2.29
N LYS A 80 5.70 7.24 2.83
CA LYS A 80 4.73 8.19 2.26
C LYS A 80 5.28 9.62 2.24
N ASP A 81 5.96 10.04 3.31
CA ASP A 81 6.61 11.36 3.36
C ASP A 81 7.64 11.52 2.24
N LEU A 82 8.42 10.46 1.96
CA LEU A 82 9.39 10.46 0.87
C LEU A 82 8.70 10.49 -0.49
N GLU A 83 7.70 9.65 -0.72
CA GLU A 83 6.96 9.63 -1.98
C GLU A 83 6.30 10.99 -2.27
N LEU A 84 5.73 11.65 -1.27
CA LEU A 84 5.14 12.97 -1.42
C LEU A 84 6.19 14.04 -1.79
N LEU A 85 7.36 14.00 -1.17
CA LEU A 85 8.46 14.93 -1.47
C LEU A 85 8.94 14.81 -2.91
N PHE A 86 9.05 13.60 -3.45
CA PHE A 86 9.56 13.35 -4.80
C PHE A 86 8.49 13.37 -5.90
N LYS A 87 7.21 13.40 -5.54
CA LYS A 87 6.09 13.51 -6.49
C LYS A 87 5.69 14.96 -6.80
N THR A 88 6.21 15.92 -6.05
CA THR A 88 5.86 17.36 -6.17
C THR A 88 6.82 18.12 -7.10
N GLU A 89 7.37 17.46 -8.14
CA GLU A 89 8.13 18.11 -9.23
C GLU A 89 7.38 18.00 -10.57
#